data_AF-A0A5C4VWM2-F1
#
_entry.id   AF-A0A5C4VWM2-F1
#
_cell.length_a   1.000
_cell.length_b   1.000
_cell.length_c   1.000
_cell.angle_alpha   90.00
_cell.angle_beta   90.00
_cell.angle_gamma   90.00
#
_symmetry.space_group_name_H-M   'P 1'
#
loop_
_entity.id
_entity.type
_entity.pdbx_description
1 polymer ?
#
loop_
_entity_poly.entity_id
_entity_poly.type
_entity_poly.pdbx_seq_one_letter_code
_entity_poly.pdbx_strand_id
1 'polypeptide(L)'
;MSFAARVGDLTPHPGVITGPGCPTVLIGGLPAAVLGDLHTCSFPPPAGPHPPSPIVKGSATVLIGGKPAARVGDLTGCGAAILPPGCPTVMIGG
;
A
#
# COMPACT_ATOMS: atom_id res chain seq x y z
N MET A 1 8.55 -12.21 3.52
CA MET A 1 7.17 -12.41 4.01
C MET A 1 6.86 -11.31 5.02
N SER A 2 5.73 -10.62 4.87
CA SER A 2 5.32 -9.48 5.71
C SER A 2 3.78 -9.40 5.77
N PHE A 3 3.23 -8.62 6.69
CA PHE A 3 1.78 -8.43 6.79
C PHE A 3 1.21 -7.77 5.54
N ALA A 4 0.04 -8.23 5.11
CA ALA A 4 -0.65 -7.73 3.94
C ALA A 4 -1.07 -6.26 4.11
N ALA A 5 -0.92 -5.48 3.05
CA ALA A 5 -1.42 -4.11 3.01
C ALA A 5 -2.84 -4.04 2.43
N ARG A 6 -3.57 -3.00 2.81
CA ARG A 6 -4.96 -2.74 2.45
C ARG A 6 -5.17 -1.27 2.15
N VAL A 7 -6.25 -0.97 1.45
CA VAL A 7 -6.74 0.41 1.37
C VAL A 7 -7.00 0.92 2.79
N GLY A 8 -6.49 2.11 3.08
CA GLY A 8 -6.54 2.77 4.38
C GLY A 8 -5.32 2.53 5.26
N ASP A 9 -4.45 1.58 4.95
CA ASP A 9 -3.25 1.35 5.75
C ASP A 9 -2.30 2.55 5.67
N LEU A 10 -1.62 2.83 6.80
CA LEU A 10 -0.82 4.03 6.98
C LEU A 10 0.49 3.97 6.20
N THR A 11 1.00 5.16 5.91
CA THR A 11 2.31 5.44 5.30
C THR A 11 2.91 6.65 6.03
N PRO A 12 4.21 6.97 5.87
CA PRO A 12 4.80 8.20 6.40
C PRO A 12 4.09 9.47 5.90
N HIS A 13 4.53 10.62 6.39
CA HIS A 13 4.08 11.93 5.90
C HIS A 13 2.55 12.17 6.10
N PRO A 14 2.04 11.81 7.29
CA PRO A 14 0.60 11.62 7.53
C PRO A 14 -0.19 11.14 6.31
N GLY A 15 0.23 10.00 5.73
CA GLY A 15 -0.37 9.47 4.52
C GLY A 15 -1.03 8.12 4.69
N VAL A 16 -1.80 7.73 3.67
CA VAL A 16 -2.50 6.44 3.60
C VAL A 16 -2.49 5.88 2.18
N ILE A 17 -2.70 4.57 2.07
CA ILE A 17 -3.05 3.94 0.78
C ILE A 17 -4.52 4.23 0.48
N THR A 18 -4.79 4.97 -0.58
CA THR A 18 -6.13 5.41 -1.00
C THR A 18 -6.82 4.47 -1.99
N GLY A 19 -6.06 3.55 -2.60
CA GLY A 19 -6.59 2.50 -3.47
C GLY A 19 -6.47 2.80 -4.97
N PRO A 20 -7.34 2.19 -5.80
CA PRO A 20 -8.63 1.58 -5.44
C PRO A 20 -8.54 0.22 -4.72
N GLY A 21 -7.38 -0.43 -4.69
CA GLY A 21 -7.26 -1.79 -4.19
C GLY A 21 -7.91 -2.82 -5.12
N CYS A 22 -7.99 -4.05 -4.63
CA CYS A 22 -8.76 -5.13 -5.27
C CYS A 22 -10.10 -5.29 -4.53
N PRO A 23 -11.23 -4.81 -5.10
CA PRO A 23 -12.52 -4.82 -4.38
C PRO A 23 -13.09 -6.24 -4.19
N THR A 24 -12.63 -7.23 -4.94
CA THR A 24 -13.07 -8.62 -4.84
C THR A 24 -12.26 -9.45 -3.84
N VAL A 25 -11.12 -8.94 -3.37
CA VAL A 25 -10.26 -9.62 -2.40
C VAL A 25 -10.14 -8.75 -1.16
N LEU A 26 -10.88 -9.12 -0.12
CA LEU A 26 -10.89 -8.39 1.15
C LEU A 26 -9.92 -9.03 2.14
N ILE A 27 -9.01 -8.22 2.66
CA ILE A 27 -8.06 -8.61 3.72
C ILE A 27 -8.50 -7.87 4.98
N GLY A 28 -8.82 -8.60 6.05
CA GLY A 28 -9.36 -8.00 7.28
C GLY A 28 -10.57 -7.09 7.04
N GLY A 29 -11.41 -7.43 6.05
CA GLY A 29 -12.63 -6.68 5.69
C GLY A 29 -12.43 -5.47 4.76
N LEU A 30 -11.21 -5.11 4.37
CA LEU A 30 -10.93 -3.98 3.48
C LEU A 30 -10.34 -4.46 2.14
N PRO A 31 -10.50 -3.72 1.03
CA PRO A 31 -9.87 -4.07 -0.24
C PRO A 31 -8.36 -4.24 -0.09
N ALA A 32 -7.84 -5.36 -0.60
CA ALA A 32 -6.41 -5.65 -0.59
C ALA A 32 -5.65 -4.63 -1.46
N ALA A 33 -4.56 -4.08 -0.93
CA ALA A 33 -3.73 -3.17 -1.69
C ALA A 33 -2.82 -3.95 -2.65
N VAL A 34 -2.60 -3.38 -3.84
CA VAL A 34 -1.83 -3.98 -4.93
C VAL A 34 -0.92 -2.96 -5.58
N LEU A 35 0.07 -3.43 -6.34
CA LEU A 35 0.96 -2.57 -7.12
C LEU A 35 0.14 -1.63 -8.03
N GLY A 36 0.50 -0.35 -7.97
CA GLY A 36 -0.20 0.74 -8.66
C GLY A 36 -1.23 1.48 -7.82
N ASP A 37 -1.67 0.98 -6.66
CA ASP A 37 -2.56 1.74 -5.78
C ASP A 37 -1.87 3.00 -5.26
N LEU A 38 -2.66 4.04 -5.00
CA LEU A 38 -2.10 5.36 -4.68
C LEU A 38 -1.88 5.54 -3.20
N HIS A 39 -0.68 6.01 -2.84
CA HIS A 39 -0.41 6.69 -1.58
C HIS A 39 -0.71 8.18 -1.71
N THR A 40 -1.39 8.73 -0.72
CA THR A 40 -1.59 10.18 -0.58
C THR A 40 -1.13 10.61 0.80
N CYS A 41 -0.44 11.74 0.87
CA CYS A 41 0.06 12.30 2.12
C CYS A 41 -0.30 13.78 2.20
N SER A 42 -0.45 14.30 3.42
CA SER A 42 -0.77 15.72 3.65
C SER A 42 0.46 16.54 4.01
N PHE A 43 1.67 15.98 3.89
CA PHE A 43 2.89 16.67 4.25
C PHE A 43 3.19 17.79 3.25
N PRO A 44 3.19 19.07 3.67
CA PRO A 44 3.56 20.16 2.80
C PRO A 44 5.09 20.31 2.82
N PRO A 45 5.82 20.06 1.71
CA PRO A 45 7.22 20.44 1.62
C PRO A 45 7.34 21.95 1.32
N PRO A 46 8.54 22.54 1.42
CA PRO A 46 8.79 23.93 1.03
C PRO A 46 8.46 24.25 -0.45
N ALA A 47 8.25 23.24 -1.31
CA ALA A 47 7.89 23.38 -2.73
C ALA A 47 6.40 23.09 -3.05
N GLY A 48 5.55 22.85 -2.03
CA GLY A 48 4.12 22.52 -2.21
C GLY A 48 3.81 21.01 -2.23
N PRO A 49 2.55 20.61 -1.98
CA PRO A 49 2.18 19.20 -1.80
C PRO A 49 2.58 18.35 -3.02
N HIS A 50 3.28 17.23 -2.78
CA HIS A 50 3.58 16.32 -3.89
C HIS A 50 2.30 15.62 -4.36
N PRO A 51 2.20 15.24 -5.65
CA PRO A 51 1.05 14.50 -6.14
C PRO A 51 0.99 13.09 -5.52
N PRO A 52 -0.20 12.48 -5.44
CA PRO A 52 -0.35 11.06 -5.11
C PRO A 52 0.62 10.19 -5.92
N SER A 53 1.26 9.22 -5.27
CA SER A 53 2.24 8.36 -5.94
C SER A 53 1.83 6.89 -5.80
N PRO A 54 2.02 6.07 -6.86
CA PRO A 54 1.62 4.68 -6.85
C PRO A 54 2.55 3.84 -5.96
N ILE A 55 2.05 2.73 -5.42
CA ILE A 55 2.87 1.63 -4.91
C ILE A 55 3.67 1.06 -6.09
N VAL A 56 5.00 1.06 -5.98
CA VAL A 56 5.92 0.62 -7.05
C VAL A 56 6.62 -0.70 -6.73
N LYS A 57 6.46 -1.21 -5.51
CA LYS A 57 6.99 -2.50 -5.08
C LYS A 57 5.87 -3.34 -4.47
N GLY A 58 5.89 -4.64 -4.72
CA GLY A 58 4.93 -5.61 -4.18
C GLY A 58 5.57 -6.98 -4.01
N SER A 59 4.76 -7.99 -3.73
CA SER A 59 5.20 -9.40 -3.72
C SER A 59 5.68 -9.86 -5.09
N ALA A 60 6.78 -10.62 -5.13
CA ALA A 60 7.26 -11.20 -6.38
C ALA A 60 6.46 -12.43 -6.83
N THR A 61 5.70 -13.05 -5.93
CA THR A 61 5.06 -14.35 -6.18
C THR A 61 3.56 -14.36 -5.92
N VAL A 62 3.04 -13.46 -5.10
CA VAL A 62 1.61 -13.40 -4.77
C VAL A 62 0.95 -12.30 -5.58
N LEU A 63 -0.01 -12.72 -6.41
CA LEU A 63 -0.85 -11.82 -7.20
C LEU A 63 -2.25 -11.76 -6.59
N ILE A 64 -2.79 -10.54 -6.48
CA ILE A 64 -4.18 -10.26 -6.10
C ILE A 64 -4.82 -9.47 -7.25
N GLY A 65 -5.94 -9.96 -7.79
CA GLY A 65 -6.58 -9.35 -8.96
C GLY A 65 -5.65 -9.25 -10.17
N GLY A 66 -4.69 -10.17 -10.30
CA GLY A 66 -3.68 -10.18 -11.37
C GLY A 66 -2.51 -9.21 -11.18
N LYS A 67 -2.44 -8.49 -10.05
CA LYS A 67 -1.36 -7.54 -9.75
C LYS A 67 -0.55 -7.99 -8.53
N PRO A 68 0.76 -7.67 -8.44
CA PRO A 68 1.55 -7.93 -7.24
C PRO A 68 0.89 -7.39 -5.97
N ALA A 69 0.75 -8.25 -4.96
CA ALA A 69 0.14 -7.87 -3.69
C ALA A 69 1.05 -6.96 -2.86
N ALA A 70 0.51 -5.88 -2.29
CA ALA A 70 1.28 -4.97 -1.45
C ALA A 70 1.36 -5.45 0.01
N ARG A 71 2.44 -5.09 0.69
CA ARG A 71 2.78 -5.54 2.04
C ARG A 71 3.39 -4.40 2.85
N VAL A 72 3.39 -4.55 4.17
CA VAL A 72 4.15 -3.67 5.05
C VAL A 72 5.62 -3.66 4.60
N GLY A 73 6.16 -2.45 4.41
CA GLY A 73 7.52 -2.20 3.92
C GLY A 73 7.64 -1.98 2.41
N ASP A 74 6.60 -2.26 1.61
CA ASP A 74 6.62 -1.96 0.18
C ASP A 74 6.61 -0.45 -0.08
N LEU A 75 7.31 -0.03 -1.14
CA LEU A 75 7.58 1.37 -1.46
C LEU A 75 6.61 1.95 -2.48
N THR A 76 6.38 3.25 -2.35
CA THR A 76 5.63 4.09 -3.30
C THR A 76 6.58 4.90 -4.17
N GLY A 77 6.06 5.54 -5.21
CA GLY A 77 6.85 6.31 -6.18
C GLY A 77 7.61 7.48 -5.56
N CYS A 78 7.11 8.05 -4.46
CA CYS A 78 7.82 9.09 -3.70
C CYS A 78 8.77 8.55 -2.63
N GLY A 79 8.92 7.22 -2.52
CA GLY A 79 9.77 6.55 -1.55
C GLY A 79 9.12 6.29 -0.18
N ALA A 80 7.87 6.71 0.03
CA ALA A 80 7.14 6.39 1.25
C ALA A 80 6.85 4.87 1.31
N ALA A 81 7.11 4.25 2.46
CA ALA A 81 6.85 2.84 2.71
C ALA A 81 5.48 2.62 3.34
N ILE A 82 4.85 1.46 3.13
CA ILE A 82 3.66 1.06 3.88
C ILE A 82 4.07 0.73 5.32
N LEU A 83 3.45 1.40 6.29
CA LEU A 83 3.77 1.25 7.71
C LEU A 83 3.06 0.06 8.34
N PRO A 84 3.63 -0.51 9.43
CA PRO A 84 2.90 -1.44 10.27
C PRO A 84 1.65 -0.79 10.89
N PRO A 85 0.63 -1.58 11.26
CA PRO A 85 0.66 -3.05 11.33
C PRO A 85 0.23 -3.77 10.05
N GLY A 86 -0.26 -3.06 9.02
CA GLY A 86 -1.00 -3.69 7.93
C GLY A 86 -2.18 -4.52 8.47
N CYS A 87 -2.45 -5.69 7.85
CA CYS A 87 -3.35 -6.69 8.40
C CYS A 87 -2.59 -7.77 9.19
N PRO A 88 -2.65 -7.78 10.54
CA PRO A 88 -1.84 -8.69 11.36
C PRO A 88 -2.25 -10.16 11.26
N THR A 89 -3.41 -10.46 10.66
CA THR A 89 -3.92 -11.83 10.49
C THR A 89 -3.59 -12.44 9.13
N VAL A 90 -3.00 -11.68 8.21
CA VAL A 90 -2.68 -12.14 6.85
C VAL A 90 -1.23 -11.80 6.52
N MET A 91 -0.41 -12.84 6.31
CA MET A 91 0.96 -12.71 5.84
C MET A 91 1.06 -13.05 4.36
N ILE A 92 1.80 -12.23 3.61
CA ILE A 92 2.05 -12.41 2.18
C ILE A 92 3.54 -12.69 1.96
N GLY A 93 3.83 -13.81 1.29
CA GLY A 93 5.17 -14.28 0.94
C GLY A 93 5.80 -13.55 -0.27
N GLY A 94 6.94 -14.09 -0.72
CA GLY A 94 7.72 -13.56 -1.85
C GLY A 94 8.28 -12.18 -1.55
#